data_AF-A0A4P5UCQ9-F1
#
_entry.id   AF-A0A4P5UCQ9-F1
#
_cell.length_a   1.000
_cell.length_b   1.000
_cell.length_c   1.000
_cell.angle_alpha   90.00
_cell.angle_beta   90.00
_cell.angle_gamma   90.00
#
_symmetry.space_group_name_H-M   'P 1'
#
loop_
_entity.id
_entity.type
_entity.pdbx_description
1 polymer ?
#
loop_
_entity_poly.entity_id
_entity_poly.type
_entity_poly.pdbx_seq_one_letter_code
_entity_poly.pdbx_strand_id
1 'polypeptide(L)'
;MLCPGCVQIGIPQAQRIYEEFDSKKVAVIGLHTVFEHHEVMGPDALEVFAYEYRLRFPIGVDKYAGEKSQGMPLTMEAYQMQGTPTLILIDKVGHVRLHKFGHVNDLMLGFSIGELLSEEFGGESDVETKKQKSATETGGDEDSYCI
;
A
#
# COMPACT_ATOMS: atom_id res chain seq x y z
N MET A 1 17.34 -5.83 -4.98
CA MET A 1 18.62 -6.13 -4.30
C MET A 1 19.85 -5.38 -4.84
N LEU A 2 19.96 -5.03 -6.13
CA LEU A 2 21.11 -4.24 -6.63
C LEU A 2 20.91 -2.72 -6.57
N CYS A 3 19.71 -2.25 -6.25
CA CYS A 3 19.44 -0.82 -6.06
C CYS A 3 20.14 -0.30 -4.78
N PRO A 4 21.03 0.71 -4.87
CA PRO A 4 21.72 1.27 -3.70
C PRO A 4 20.78 1.79 -2.63
N GLY A 5 19.71 2.48 -3.02
CA GLY A 5 18.69 2.99 -2.08
C GLY A 5 17.95 1.87 -1.34
N CYS A 6 17.73 0.72 -1.99
CA CYS A 6 17.15 -0.43 -1.29
C CYS A 6 18.12 -0.98 -0.24
N VAL A 7 19.37 -1.22 -0.63
CA VAL A 7 20.37 -1.87 0.23
C VAL A 7 20.78 -0.98 1.40
N GLN A 8 20.97 0.31 1.16
CA GLN A 8 21.50 1.25 2.17
C GLN A 8 20.42 1.79 3.10
N ILE A 9 19.16 1.82 2.65
CA ILE A 9 18.07 2.51 3.35
C ILE A 9 16.87 1.59 3.54
N GLY A 10 16.21 1.19 2.44
CA GLY A 10 14.87 0.59 2.51
C GLY A 10 14.85 -0.75 3.24
N ILE A 11 15.81 -1.62 2.96
CA ILE A 11 15.93 -2.94 3.58
C ILE A 11 16.29 -2.82 5.08
N PRO A 12 17.31 -2.04 5.49
CA PRO A 12 17.57 -1.80 6.90
C PRO A 12 16.36 -1.22 7.67
N GLN A 13 15.60 -0.32 7.05
CA GLN A 13 14.37 0.22 7.66
C GLN A 13 13.30 -0.85 7.83
N ALA A 14 13.07 -1.70 6.82
CA ALA A 14 12.15 -2.83 6.92
C ALA A 14 12.56 -3.85 7.98
N GLN A 15 13.87 -4.13 8.14
CA GLN A 15 14.38 -5.00 9.21
C GLN A 15 14.05 -4.43 10.59
N ARG A 16 14.31 -3.13 10.84
CA ARG A 16 13.96 -2.50 12.13
C ARG A 16 12.47 -2.61 12.44
N ILE A 17 11.61 -2.35 11.46
CA ILE A 17 10.15 -2.47 11.65
C ILE A 17 9.76 -3.92 11.99
N TYR A 18 10.31 -4.90 11.27
CA TYR A 18 10.05 -6.32 11.53
C TYR A 18 10.53 -6.78 12.91
N GLU A 19 11.58 -6.16 13.44
CA GLU A 19 12.18 -6.50 14.73
C GLU A 19 11.50 -5.80 15.90
N GLU A 20 11.02 -4.58 15.70
CA GLU A 20 10.46 -3.74 16.77
C GLU A 20 8.94 -3.94 16.97
N PHE A 21 8.19 -4.22 15.91
CA PHE A 21 6.74 -4.40 15.99
C PHE A 21 6.33 -5.86 16.22
N ASP A 22 5.25 -6.06 16.99
CA ASP A 22 4.63 -7.37 17.16
C ASP A 22 4.11 -7.88 15.80
N SER A 23 4.68 -9.00 15.32
CA SER A 23 4.30 -9.67 14.07
C SER A 23 2.81 -10.03 13.96
N LYS A 24 2.08 -10.11 15.08
CA LYS A 24 0.61 -10.32 15.08
C LYS A 24 -0.18 -9.05 14.75
N LYS A 25 0.45 -7.89 14.82
CA LYS A 25 -0.16 -6.57 14.62
C LYS A 25 0.36 -5.88 13.36
N VAL A 26 1.64 -6.08 13.02
CA VAL A 26 2.27 -5.50 11.84
C VAL A 26 2.95 -6.62 11.05
N ALA A 27 2.49 -6.84 9.82
CA ALA A 27 3.18 -7.69 8.87
C ALA A 27 4.15 -6.86 8.04
N VAL A 28 5.40 -7.32 7.91
CA VAL A 28 6.39 -6.72 7.01
C VAL A 28 6.66 -7.72 5.89
N ILE A 29 6.54 -7.27 4.65
CA ILE A 29 6.73 -8.11 3.46
C ILE A 29 7.69 -7.36 2.53
N GLY A 30 8.78 -8.03 2.14
CA GLY A 30 9.61 -7.58 1.03
C GLY A 30 8.99 -8.02 -0.29
N LEU A 31 8.97 -7.16 -1.30
CA LEU A 31 8.61 -7.53 -2.66
C LEU A 31 9.77 -7.20 -3.60
N HIS A 32 10.34 -8.23 -4.21
CA HIS A 32 11.44 -8.10 -5.15
C HIS A 32 10.88 -7.86 -6.57
N THR A 33 10.69 -6.59 -6.90
CA THR A 33 10.14 -6.09 -8.17
C THR A 33 11.25 -5.79 -9.19
N VAL A 34 11.74 -6.80 -9.89
CA VAL A 34 12.85 -6.63 -10.84
C VAL A 34 12.35 -6.04 -12.16
N PHE A 35 12.65 -4.77 -12.45
CA PHE A 35 12.27 -4.09 -13.70
C PHE A 35 13.46 -3.74 -14.61
N GLU A 36 14.68 -4.02 -14.15
CA GLU A 36 15.94 -3.84 -14.88
C GLU A 36 16.90 -4.98 -14.51
N HIS A 37 17.92 -5.24 -15.33
CA HIS A 37 18.96 -6.25 -15.05
C HIS A 37 18.43 -7.66 -14.67
N HIS A 38 17.34 -8.11 -15.31
CA HIS A 38 16.61 -9.34 -14.98
C HIS A 38 17.49 -10.59 -14.92
N GLU A 39 18.47 -10.70 -15.81
CA GLU A 39 19.34 -11.88 -15.96
C GLU A 39 20.19 -12.17 -14.71
N VAL A 40 20.50 -11.15 -13.92
CA VAL A 40 21.36 -11.26 -12.73
C VAL A 40 20.59 -11.06 -11.43
N MET A 41 19.28 -10.85 -11.53
CA MET A 41 18.43 -10.55 -10.37
C MET A 41 17.31 -11.57 -10.09
N GLY A 42 17.45 -12.80 -10.61
CA GLY A 42 16.50 -13.88 -10.40
C GLY A 42 16.42 -14.42 -8.95
N PRO A 43 15.49 -15.37 -8.70
CA PRO A 43 15.24 -15.93 -7.37
C PRO A 43 16.47 -16.51 -6.66
N ASP A 44 17.34 -17.23 -7.38
CA ASP A 44 18.54 -17.84 -6.78
C ASP A 44 19.49 -16.80 -6.19
N ALA A 45 19.69 -15.68 -6.91
CA ALA A 45 20.49 -14.56 -6.43
C ALA A 45 19.82 -13.84 -5.25
N LEU A 46 18.48 -13.74 -5.27
CA LEU A 46 17.71 -13.19 -4.15
C LEU A 46 17.85 -14.05 -2.89
N GLU A 47 17.85 -15.38 -3.01
CA GLU A 47 17.99 -16.29 -1.87
C GLU A 47 19.35 -16.10 -1.19
N VAL A 48 20.44 -16.05 -1.97
CA VAL A 48 21.78 -15.74 -1.44
C VAL A 48 21.81 -14.36 -0.79
N PHE A 49 21.26 -13.34 -1.46
CA PHE A 49 21.20 -11.99 -0.91
C PHE A 49 20.44 -11.93 0.43
N ALA A 50 19.28 -12.58 0.51
CA ALA A 50 18.47 -12.64 1.72
C ALA A 50 19.20 -13.35 2.87
N TYR A 51 19.92 -14.43 2.57
CA TYR A 51 20.74 -15.16 3.53
C TYR A 51 21.88 -14.28 4.08
N GLU A 52 22.68 -13.67 3.21
CA GLU A 52 23.84 -12.85 3.59
C GLU A 52 23.44 -11.61 4.40
N TYR A 53 22.35 -10.94 4.02
CA TYR A 53 21.81 -9.77 4.73
C TYR A 53 20.92 -10.14 5.92
N ARG A 54 20.73 -11.44 6.18
CA ARG A 54 19.91 -11.98 7.28
C ARG A 54 18.48 -11.41 7.29
N LEU A 55 17.87 -11.37 6.11
CA LEU A 55 16.49 -10.89 5.96
C LEU A 55 15.53 -11.96 6.50
N ARG A 56 14.84 -11.62 7.59
CA ARG A 56 13.96 -12.56 8.31
C ARG A 56 12.48 -12.39 7.99
N PHE A 57 12.08 -11.26 7.43
CA PHE A 57 10.72 -11.03 6.97
C PHE A 57 10.48 -11.80 5.65
N PRO A 58 9.23 -12.25 5.37
CA PRO A 58 8.89 -12.89 4.10
C PRO A 58 9.21 -12.00 2.90
N ILE A 59 9.76 -12.60 1.84
CA ILE A 59 10.06 -11.90 0.58
C ILE A 59 9.35 -12.62 -0.57
N GLY A 60 8.49 -11.89 -1.28
CA GLY A 60 7.90 -12.35 -2.54
C GLY A 60 8.74 -11.93 -3.74
N VAL A 61 8.78 -12.78 -4.77
CA VAL A 61 9.27 -12.40 -6.11
C VAL A 61 8.06 -11.97 -6.93
N ASP A 62 8.08 -10.75 -7.45
CA ASP A 62 6.97 -10.26 -8.26
C ASP A 62 6.90 -10.99 -9.61
N LYS A 63 5.69 -11.27 -10.08
CA LYS A 63 5.43 -12.04 -11.29
C LYS A 63 5.50 -11.17 -12.54
N TYR A 64 5.65 -11.80 -13.69
CA TYR A 64 5.60 -11.14 -15.00
C TYR A 64 4.42 -11.66 -15.81
N ALA A 65 3.99 -10.87 -16.80
CA ALA A 65 3.07 -11.34 -17.82
C ALA A 65 3.78 -12.36 -18.74
N GLY A 66 3.28 -13.60 -18.76
CA GLY A 66 3.80 -14.67 -19.61
C GLY A 66 5.01 -15.42 -19.03
N GLU A 67 5.65 -16.25 -19.87
CA GLU A 67 6.73 -17.16 -19.43
C GLU A 67 8.09 -16.48 -19.26
N LYS A 68 8.29 -15.30 -19.87
CA LYS A 68 9.57 -14.58 -19.81
C LYS A 68 9.54 -13.56 -18.68
N SER A 69 10.49 -13.68 -17.76
CA SER A 69 10.73 -12.70 -16.69
C SER A 69 11.41 -11.43 -17.23
N GLN A 70 10.68 -10.63 -18.01
CA GLN A 70 11.16 -9.42 -18.68
C GLN A 70 10.15 -8.28 -18.55
N GLY A 71 10.64 -7.04 -18.61
CA GLY A 71 9.80 -5.84 -18.52
C GLY A 71 9.39 -5.48 -17.09
N MET A 72 8.24 -4.82 -16.95
CA MET A 72 7.70 -4.42 -15.65
C MET A 72 6.94 -5.58 -14.98
N PRO A 73 7.24 -5.89 -13.70
CA PRO A 73 6.49 -6.87 -12.93
C PRO A 73 5.03 -6.46 -12.65
N LEU A 74 4.15 -7.45 -12.48
CA LEU A 74 2.71 -7.28 -12.41
C LEU A 74 2.24 -6.50 -11.18
N THR A 75 2.80 -6.76 -10.00
CA THR A 75 2.40 -6.02 -8.78
C THR A 75 2.96 -4.61 -8.83
N MET A 76 4.18 -4.44 -9.32
CA MET A 76 4.79 -3.12 -9.57
C MET A 76 3.92 -2.25 -10.49
N GLU A 77 3.43 -2.83 -11.59
CA GLU A 77 2.52 -2.16 -12.52
C GLU A 77 1.15 -1.87 -11.88
N ALA A 78 0.55 -2.86 -11.22
CA ALA A 78 -0.76 -2.73 -10.58
C ALA A 78 -0.80 -1.64 -9.51
N TYR A 79 0.28 -1.49 -8.75
CA TYR A 79 0.43 -0.43 -7.74
C TYR A 79 0.96 0.89 -8.32
N GLN A 80 1.32 0.93 -9.61
CA GLN A 80 1.89 2.12 -10.27
C GLN A 80 3.14 2.64 -9.55
N MET A 81 4.03 1.73 -9.14
CA MET A 81 5.26 2.11 -8.47
C MET A 81 6.19 2.86 -9.44
N GLN A 82 6.80 3.95 -8.98
CA GLN A 82 7.71 4.78 -9.80
C GLN A 82 9.13 4.20 -9.89
N GLY A 83 9.46 3.24 -9.03
CA GLY A 83 10.78 2.64 -8.94
C GLY A 83 11.02 1.97 -7.58
N THR A 84 12.28 1.76 -7.23
CA THR A 84 12.68 1.17 -5.94
C THR A 84 13.72 2.04 -5.21
N PRO A 85 13.70 2.13 -3.86
CA PRO A 85 12.70 1.53 -2.97
C PRO A 85 11.36 2.24 -3.05
N THR A 86 10.27 1.49 -2.90
CA THR A 86 8.93 2.03 -2.68
C THR A 86 8.39 1.41 -1.39
N LEU A 87 7.82 2.24 -0.53
CA LEU A 87 7.19 1.83 0.73
C LEU A 87 5.68 2.01 0.63
N ILE A 88 4.94 0.98 1.01
CA ILE A 88 3.48 0.95 1.02
C ILE A 88 3.00 0.55 2.41
N LEU A 89 2.08 1.33 2.98
CA LEU A 89 1.34 0.93 4.18
C LEU A 89 -0.09 0.58 3.79
N ILE A 90 -0.54 -0.57 4.25
CA ILE A 90 -1.89 -1.09 4.05
C ILE A 90 -2.53 -1.21 5.44
N ASP A 91 -3.74 -0.71 5.59
CA ASP A 91 -4.46 -0.80 6.86
C ASP A 91 -5.10 -2.17 7.09
N LYS A 92 -5.79 -2.31 8.23
CA LYS A 92 -6.38 -3.55 8.69
C LYS A 92 -7.53 -4.07 7.81
N VAL A 93 -8.10 -3.22 6.95
CA VAL A 93 -9.19 -3.57 6.02
C VAL A 93 -8.69 -3.66 4.57
N GLY A 94 -7.39 -3.49 4.33
CA GLY A 94 -6.76 -3.70 3.04
C GLY A 94 -6.63 -2.45 2.16
N HIS A 95 -6.87 -1.25 2.69
CA HIS A 95 -6.67 -0.02 1.92
C HIS A 95 -5.23 0.45 1.98
N VAL A 96 -4.73 0.97 0.85
CA VAL A 96 -3.42 1.65 0.79
C VAL A 96 -3.55 3.01 1.45
N ARG A 97 -2.77 3.24 2.51
CA ARG A 97 -2.77 4.48 3.31
C ARG A 97 -1.52 5.32 3.10
N LEU A 98 -0.45 4.68 2.68
CA LEU A 98 0.78 5.35 2.25
C LEU A 98 1.31 4.62 1.02
N HIS A 99 1.71 5.38 0.00
CA HIS A 99 2.46 4.88 -1.15
C HIS A 99 3.54 5.90 -1.49
N LYS A 100 4.81 5.58 -1.19
CA LYS A 100 5.93 6.52 -1.33
C LYS A 100 7.13 5.87 -2.01
N PHE A 101 7.58 6.51 -3.09
CA PHE A 101 8.86 6.23 -3.72
C PHE A 101 9.99 6.94 -2.96
N GLY A 102 11.10 6.23 -2.75
CA GLY A 102 12.26 6.73 -2.02
C GLY A 102 12.19 6.55 -0.50
N HIS A 103 13.04 7.29 0.22
CA HIS A 103 13.16 7.21 1.67
C HIS A 103 12.00 7.92 2.39
N VAL A 104 11.36 7.25 3.33
CA VAL A 104 10.44 7.86 4.31
C VAL A 104 11.15 7.96 5.66
N ASN A 105 11.03 9.09 6.36
CA ASN A 105 11.67 9.28 7.67
C ASN A 105 11.13 8.30 8.74
N ASP A 106 12.02 7.71 9.54
CA ASP A 106 11.66 6.70 10.56
C ASP A 106 10.63 7.22 11.57
N LEU A 107 10.72 8.48 12.02
CA LEU A 107 9.77 9.04 12.98
C LEU A 107 8.38 9.22 12.35
N MET A 108 8.33 9.70 11.11
CA MET A 108 7.07 9.82 10.36
C MET A 108 6.45 8.45 10.05
N LEU A 109 7.29 7.48 9.72
CA LEU A 109 6.85 6.12 9.44
C LEU A 109 6.31 5.44 10.70
N GLY A 110 7.03 5.56 11.82
CA GLY A 110 6.57 5.05 13.12
C GLY A 110 5.25 5.69 13.56
N PHE A 111 5.10 7.01 13.39
CA PHE A 111 3.82 7.69 13.62
C PHE A 111 2.70 7.11 12.74
N SER A 112 2.95 6.94 11.44
CA SER A 112 1.96 6.42 10.49
C SER A 112 1.53 4.99 10.85
N ILE A 113 2.47 4.12 11.21
CA ILE A 113 2.16 2.75 11.66
C ILE A 113 1.35 2.80 12.97
N GLY A 114 1.74 3.65 13.91
CA GLY A 114 1.03 3.83 15.18
C GLY A 114 -0.42 4.30 15.00
N GLU A 115 -0.65 5.23 14.07
CA GLU A 115 -1.99 5.70 13.70
C GLU A 115 -2.85 4.54 13.19
N LEU A 116 -2.37 3.77 12.21
CA LEU A 116 -3.10 2.60 11.68
C LEU A 116 -3.35 1.52 12.75
N LEU A 117 -2.41 1.32 13.68
CA LEU A 117 -2.59 0.40 14.79
C LEU A 117 -3.70 0.87 15.75
N SER A 118 -3.87 2.17 15.93
CA SER A 118 -4.89 2.77 16.80
C SER A 118 -6.30 2.81 16.19
N GLU A 119 -6.43 2.67 14.87
CA GLU A 119 -7.74 2.65 14.20
C GLU A 119 -8.61 1.50 14.73
N GLU A 120 -9.85 1.82 15.10
CA GLU A 120 -10.85 0.82 15.43
C GLU A 120 -11.37 0.16 14.15
N PHE A 121 -11.64 -1.15 14.20
CA PHE A 121 -12.33 -1.83 13.12
C PHE A 121 -13.79 -1.35 13.10
N GLY A 122 -14.06 -0.30 12.33
CA GLY A 122 -15.42 0.05 11.96
C GLY A 122 -15.98 -1.02 11.02
N GLY A 123 -16.74 -1.98 11.57
CA GLY A 123 -17.73 -2.70 10.76
C GLY A 123 -18.67 -1.67 10.12
N GLU A 124 -18.98 -1.85 8.83
CA GLU A 124 -19.74 -0.92 7.98
C GLU A 124 -20.89 -0.17 8.68
N SER A 125 -20.95 1.14 8.51
CA SER A 125 -22.16 1.84 8.06
C SER A 125 -21.87 3.32 7.82
N ASP A 126 -21.97 3.78 6.58
CA ASP A 126 -22.50 5.10 6.25
C ASP A 126 -22.92 5.12 4.77
N VAL A 127 -23.93 4.31 4.45
CA VAL A 127 -24.89 4.69 3.41
C VAL A 127 -25.89 5.62 4.08
N GLU A 128 -25.47 6.85 4.37
CA GLU A 128 -26.41 7.91 4.74
C GLU A 128 -26.69 8.79 3.52
N THR A 129 -27.78 8.38 2.86
CA THR A 129 -28.51 9.07 1.81
C THR A 129 -28.55 10.59 2.04
N LYS A 130 -27.75 11.35 1.27
CA LYS A 130 -27.93 12.81 1.17
C LYS A 130 -29.24 13.13 0.45
N LYS A 131 -30.27 13.37 1.26
CA LYS A 131 -31.28 14.45 1.13
C LYS A 131 -31.79 14.73 -0.30
N GLN A 132 -32.92 14.10 -0.67
CA GLN A 132 -33.95 14.78 -1.44
C GLN A 132 -34.94 15.43 -0.47
N LYS A 133 -34.78 16.73 -0.23
CA LYS A 133 -35.88 17.63 0.13
C LYS A 133 -35.60 18.99 -0.51
N SER A 134 -36.13 19.18 -1.71
CA SER A 134 -36.46 20.48 -2.26
C SER A 134 -37.56 20.28 -3.30
N ALA A 135 -38.51 21.22 -3.32
CA ALA A 135 -39.73 21.31 -4.12
C ALA A 135 -40.96 20.61 -3.52
N THR A 136 -41.64 21.33 -2.62
CA THR A 136 -43.11 21.36 -2.69
C THR A 136 -43.46 22.74 -3.20
N GLU A 137 -43.82 22.77 -4.48
CA GLU A 137 -44.45 23.86 -5.16
C GLU A 137 -45.74 24.24 -4.41
N THR A 138 -45.92 25.51 -4.10
CA THR A 138 -47.24 26.08 -3.82
C THR A 138 -47.52 27.10 -4.89
N GLY A 139 -48.30 26.69 -5.90
CA GLY A 139 -48.83 27.54 -6.96
C GLY A 139 -50.12 26.94 -7.51
N GLY A 140 -51.21 27.73 -7.42
CA GLY A 140 -52.52 27.57 -8.08
C GLY A 140 -53.45 26.51 -7.48
N ASP A 141 -54.76 26.68 -7.36
CA ASP A 141 -55.72 27.68 -7.88
C ASP A 141 -56.99 27.62 -6.99
N GLU A 142 -57.53 28.77 -6.58
CA GLU A 142 -58.78 29.39 -7.07
C GLU A 142 -60.08 28.64 -6.71
N ASP A 143 -60.88 29.25 -5.83
CA ASP A 143 -62.27 29.67 -6.11
C ASP A 143 -63.09 29.79 -4.82
N SER A 144 -63.33 31.04 -4.39
CA SER A 144 -64.56 31.42 -3.67
C SER A 144 -64.64 32.93 -3.51
N TYR A 145 -65.11 33.62 -4.55
CA TYR A 145 -65.95 34.80 -4.33
C TYR A 145 -67.07 34.87 -5.38
N CYS A 146 -68.26 35.09 -4.86
CA CYS A 146 -69.53 35.23 -5.53
C CYS A 146 -69.59 36.52 -6.37
N ILE A 147 -70.24 36.46 -7.55
CA ILE A 147 -71.44 37.18 -8.02
C ILE A 147 -71.67 36.78 -9.48
#